data_AF-A0AAD9TNW1-F1
#
_entry.id   AF-A0AAD9TNW1-F1
#
_cell.length_a   1.000
_cell.length_b   1.000
_cell.length_c   1.000
_cell.angle_alpha   90.00
_cell.angle_beta   90.00
_cell.angle_gamma   90.00
#
_symmetry.space_group_name_H-M   'P 1'
#
loop_
_entity.id
_entity.type
_entity.pdbx_description
1 polymer ?
#
loop_
_entity_poly.entity_id
_entity_poly.type
_entity_poly.pdbx_seq_one_letter_code
_entity_poly.pdbx_strand_id
1 'polypeptide(L)'
;MSTKRSSSYTNEEDTHLCHIYLDVIRNLIIESPTTAYPKLSPFSLNISSDDGEGRSSQRPVGAKKAKSKRRVEEQNSTYFNTLKEGHEIFLEVCSINAMHRERLTDILERKVECREAKFMMIYLNTITDPNKREFMNQQQLKFIAKRARQQDQGSQNASGSFGEFFDNLQGPGNGLPH
;
A
#
# COMPACT_ATOMS: atom_id res chain seq x y z
N MET A 1 5.69 -32.75 -6.14
CA MET A 1 5.65 -32.33 -4.73
C MET A 1 5.33 -30.84 -4.70
N SER A 2 4.05 -30.48 -4.57
CA SER A 2 3.58 -29.09 -4.62
C SER A 2 3.50 -28.53 -3.21
N THR A 3 4.48 -27.73 -2.79
CA THR A 3 4.43 -26.99 -1.53
C THR A 3 3.51 -25.79 -1.70
N LYS A 4 2.26 -25.94 -1.23
CA LYS A 4 1.36 -24.81 -0.98
C LYS A 4 2.05 -23.90 0.05
N ARG A 5 2.44 -22.69 -0.35
CA ARG A 5 2.86 -21.64 0.59
C ARG A 5 1.64 -21.26 1.43
N SER A 6 1.64 -21.66 2.69
CA SER A 6 0.71 -21.16 3.72
C SER A 6 0.94 -19.66 3.85
N SER A 7 -0.01 -18.85 3.40
CA SER A 7 0.05 -17.39 3.36
C SER A 7 -0.34 -16.76 4.70
N SER A 8 0.21 -17.27 5.79
CA SER A 8 -0.10 -16.79 7.14
C SER A 8 1.20 -16.29 7.74
N TYR A 9 1.38 -14.98 7.72
CA TYR A 9 2.43 -14.33 8.49
C TYR A 9 2.30 -14.72 9.96
N THR A 10 3.41 -15.04 10.62
CA THR A 10 3.40 -15.28 12.07
C THR A 10 3.33 -13.94 12.82
N ASN A 11 2.89 -13.95 14.09
CA ASN A 11 2.83 -12.73 14.91
C ASN A 11 4.22 -12.08 15.06
N GLU A 12 5.27 -12.88 15.02
CA GLU A 12 6.66 -12.41 15.05
C GLU A 12 7.03 -11.69 13.75
N GLU A 13 6.63 -12.21 12.59
CA GLU A 13 6.86 -11.56 11.30
C GLU A 13 6.09 -10.24 11.18
N ASP A 14 4.86 -10.20 11.69
CA ASP A 14 4.04 -8.98 11.75
C ASP A 14 4.68 -7.91 12.65
N THR A 15 5.18 -8.35 13.81
CA THR A 15 5.93 -7.48 14.72
C THR A 15 7.18 -6.91 14.04
N HIS A 16 7.96 -7.74 13.33
CA HIS A 16 9.14 -7.28 12.61
C HIS A 16 8.80 -6.30 11.47
N LEU A 17 7.74 -6.56 10.72
CA LEU A 17 7.24 -5.65 9.70
C LEU A 17 6.81 -4.29 10.30
N CYS A 18 6.13 -4.31 11.45
CA CYS A 18 5.77 -3.09 12.18
C CYS A 18 7.00 -2.28 12.60
N HIS A 19 8.05 -2.92 13.10
CA HIS A 19 9.29 -2.23 13.49
C HIS A 19 10.00 -1.61 12.28
N ILE A 20 10.12 -2.35 11.19
CA ILE A 20 10.72 -1.86 9.93
C ILE A 20 9.92 -0.65 9.40
N TYR A 21 8.59 -0.74 9.43
CA TYR A 21 7.70 0.34 8.99
C TYR A 21 7.87 1.60 9.85
N LEU A 22 7.94 1.46 11.17
CA LEU A 22 8.17 2.57 12.10
C LEU A 22 9.56 3.19 11.96
N ASP A 23 10.59 2.40 11.67
CA ASP A 23 11.95 2.90 11.48
C ASP A 23 12.11 3.65 10.15
N VAL A 24 11.47 3.17 9.07
CA VAL A 24 11.40 3.90 7.79
C VAL A 24 10.70 5.25 7.98
N ILE A 25 9.61 5.28 8.75
CA ILE A 25 8.88 6.52 9.05
C ILE A 25 9.73 7.47 9.91
N ARG A 26 10.42 6.97 10.95
CA ARG A 26 11.32 7.81 11.76
C ARG A 26 12.43 8.42 10.92
N ASN A 27 13.05 7.64 10.04
CA ASN A 27 14.12 8.13 9.18
C ASN A 27 13.61 9.17 8.16
N LEU A 28 12.33 9.11 7.77
CA LEU A 28 11.69 10.11 6.91
C LEU A 28 11.34 11.40 7.68
N ILE A 29 11.03 11.30 8.98
CA ILE A 29 10.67 12.45 9.84
C ILE A 29 11.91 13.23 10.33
N ILE A 30 13.08 12.58 10.43
CA ILE A 30 14.33 13.19 10.95
C ILE A 30 14.90 14.30 10.03
N GLU A 31 14.37 14.52 8.82
CA GLU A 31 14.63 15.75 8.03
C GLU A 31 13.81 16.98 8.48
N SER A 32 13.00 16.88 9.54
CA SER A 32 12.24 18.01 10.11
C SER A 32 12.49 18.16 11.62
N PRO A 33 12.59 19.40 12.15
CA PRO A 33 13.05 19.61 13.51
C PRO A 33 12.02 19.11 14.54
N THR A 34 12.49 18.15 15.31
CA THR A 34 11.93 17.47 16.48
C THR A 34 11.02 18.32 17.36
N THR A 35 9.77 17.87 17.56
CA THR A 35 9.02 18.17 18.79
C THR A 35 8.83 16.86 19.57
N ALA A 36 9.26 16.86 20.83
CA ALA A 36 9.35 15.67 21.66
C ALA A 36 7.97 15.20 22.13
N TYR A 37 7.69 13.90 21.97
CA TYR A 37 6.50 13.27 22.52
C TYR A 37 6.53 13.28 24.06
N PRO A 38 5.50 13.80 24.76
CA PRO A 38 5.43 13.77 26.21
C PRO A 38 5.21 12.32 26.70
N LYS A 39 6.09 11.86 27.61
CA LYS A 39 5.92 10.62 28.40
C LYS A 39 4.54 10.63 29.06
N LEU A 40 3.62 9.79 28.58
CA LEU A 40 2.37 9.53 29.29
C LEU A 40 2.68 8.68 30.52
N SER A 41 2.67 9.33 31.69
CA SER A 41 2.81 8.70 32.99
C SER A 41 1.63 7.73 33.23
N PRO A 42 1.86 6.46 33.61
CA PRO A 42 0.77 5.54 33.89
C PRO A 42 0.17 5.91 35.25
N PHE A 43 -1.14 6.16 35.24
CA PHE A 43 -2.03 6.43 36.38
C PHE A 43 -1.48 6.04 37.77
N SER A 44 -1.19 7.03 38.62
CA SER A 44 -1.24 6.86 40.07
C SER A 44 -2.66 7.19 40.54
N LEU A 45 -3.53 6.18 40.51
CA LEU A 45 -4.85 6.24 41.14
C LEU A 45 -4.65 6.17 42.67
N ASN A 46 -4.51 7.32 43.31
CA ASN A 46 -4.49 7.40 44.77
C ASN A 46 -5.93 7.36 45.29
N ILE A 47 -6.35 6.19 45.77
CA ILE A 47 -7.62 5.98 46.48
C ILE A 47 -7.28 5.89 47.98
N SER A 48 -7.03 7.02 48.62
CA SER A 48 -7.10 7.11 50.08
C SER A 48 -8.46 7.70 50.45
N SER A 49 -9.37 6.84 50.89
CA SER A 49 -10.62 7.24 51.54
C SER A 49 -10.29 7.47 53.02
N ASP A 50 -10.40 8.70 53.49
CA ASP A 50 -10.47 9.02 54.91
C ASP A 50 -11.45 10.18 55.13
N ASP A 51 -12.37 9.96 56.06
CA ASP A 51 -13.59 10.72 56.29
C ASP A 51 -13.30 12.00 57.09
N GLY A 52 -13.75 13.15 56.59
CA GLY A 52 -13.50 14.44 57.22
C GLY A 52 -14.47 15.52 56.77
N GLU A 53 -15.58 15.59 57.50
CA GLU A 53 -16.59 16.64 57.55
C GLU A 53 -16.10 18.07 57.22
N GLY A 54 -16.70 18.73 56.22
CA GLY A 54 -16.48 20.17 56.02
C GLY A 54 -16.85 20.74 54.65
N ARG A 55 -17.92 21.55 54.65
CA ARG A 55 -18.33 22.55 53.63
C ARG A 55 -19.27 22.05 52.52
N SER A 56 -20.56 22.25 52.80
CA SER A 56 -21.60 22.58 51.82
C SER A 56 -21.08 23.50 50.71
N SER A 57 -21.12 23.02 49.47
CA SER A 57 -21.16 23.88 48.28
C SER A 57 -22.18 23.27 47.32
N GLN A 58 -23.44 23.58 47.57
CA GLN A 58 -24.55 23.27 46.69
C GLN A 58 -24.48 24.19 45.47
N ARG A 59 -23.52 23.94 44.58
CA ARG A 59 -23.53 24.53 43.23
C ARG A 59 -24.64 23.87 42.41
N PRO A 60 -25.37 24.64 41.57
CA PRO A 60 -26.50 24.09 40.83
C PRO A 60 -26.03 22.90 39.98
N VAL A 61 -26.76 21.80 40.06
CA VAL A 61 -26.44 20.50 39.44
C VAL A 61 -26.13 20.64 37.93
N GLY A 62 -26.73 21.64 37.27
CA GLY A 62 -26.46 21.98 35.87
C GLY A 62 -25.04 22.47 35.57
N ALA A 63 -24.36 23.16 36.49
CA ALA A 63 -23.01 23.69 36.26
C ALA A 63 -21.94 22.59 36.22
N LYS A 64 -22.07 21.56 37.07
CA LYS A 64 -21.19 20.38 37.05
C LYS A 64 -21.39 19.56 35.78
N LYS A 65 -22.65 19.34 35.38
CA LYS A 65 -23.01 18.60 34.15
C LYS A 65 -22.56 19.32 32.88
N ALA A 66 -22.72 20.65 32.83
CA ALA A 66 -22.24 21.47 31.72
C ALA A 66 -20.71 21.49 31.60
N LYS A 67 -19.98 21.59 32.72
CA LYS A 67 -18.51 21.57 32.72
C LYS A 67 -17.95 20.20 32.33
N SER A 68 -18.59 19.13 32.78
CA SER A 68 -18.26 17.75 32.38
C SER A 68 -18.57 17.50 30.90
N LYS A 69 -19.72 17.95 30.38
CA LYS A 69 -20.06 17.84 28.96
C LYS A 69 -19.02 18.55 28.08
N ARG A 70 -18.64 19.79 28.42
CA ARG A 70 -17.59 20.53 27.68
C ARG A 70 -16.26 19.78 27.63
N ARG A 71 -15.84 19.16 28.73
CA ARG A 71 -14.61 18.33 28.76
C ARG A 71 -14.68 17.12 27.84
N VAL A 72 -15.82 16.43 27.79
CA VAL A 72 -16.02 15.27 26.90
C VAL A 72 -16.03 15.72 25.43
N GLU A 73 -16.66 16.84 25.13
CA GLU A 73 -16.71 17.42 23.77
C GLU A 73 -15.32 17.86 23.29
N GLU A 74 -14.52 18.46 24.18
CA GLU A 74 -13.13 18.84 23.92
C GLU A 74 -12.22 17.63 23.69
N GLN A 75 -12.34 16.57 24.51
CA GLN A 75 -11.60 15.32 24.31
C GLN A 75 -11.99 14.62 23.01
N ASN A 76 -13.28 14.59 22.67
CA ASN A 76 -13.75 14.05 21.40
C ASN A 76 -13.21 14.87 20.22
N SER A 77 -13.20 16.20 20.33
CA SER A 77 -12.62 17.08 19.31
C SER A 77 -11.14 16.78 19.09
N THR A 78 -10.36 16.65 20.16
CA THR A 78 -8.94 16.27 20.06
C THR A 78 -8.77 14.91 19.38
N TYR A 79 -9.53 13.90 19.79
CA TYR A 79 -9.50 12.57 19.19
C TYR A 79 -9.81 12.62 17.68
N PHE A 80 -10.90 13.29 17.30
CA PHE A 80 -11.29 13.41 15.90
C PHE A 80 -10.24 14.15 15.05
N ASN A 81 -9.60 15.19 15.60
CA ASN A 81 -8.54 15.90 14.90
C ASN A 81 -7.31 15.00 14.67
N THR A 82 -6.88 14.24 15.68
CA THR A 82 -5.77 13.29 15.53
C THR A 82 -6.09 12.17 14.53
N LEU A 83 -7.33 11.69 14.52
CA LEU A 83 -7.78 10.68 13.56
C LEU A 83 -7.78 11.22 12.13
N LYS A 84 -8.25 12.46 11.95
CA LYS A 84 -8.26 13.13 10.64
C LYS A 84 -6.84 13.29 10.10
N GLU A 85 -5.92 13.77 10.94
CA GLU A 85 -4.51 13.92 10.57
C GLU A 85 -3.88 12.57 10.19
N GLY A 86 -4.11 11.52 10.99
CA GLY A 86 -3.63 10.18 10.66
C GLY A 86 -4.22 9.63 9.35
N HIS A 87 -5.48 9.92 9.06
CA HIS A 87 -6.12 9.53 7.81
C HIS A 87 -5.53 10.26 6.60
N GLU A 88 -5.23 11.56 6.72
CA GLU A 88 -4.58 12.34 5.66
C GLU A 88 -3.19 11.75 5.34
N ILE A 89 -2.39 11.44 6.36
CA ILE A 89 -1.08 10.79 6.19
C ILE A 89 -1.25 9.41 5.52
N PHE A 90 -2.23 8.62 5.95
CA PHE A 90 -2.48 7.30 5.37
C PHE A 90 -2.80 7.38 3.86
N LEU A 91 -3.64 8.33 3.47
CA LEU A 91 -3.96 8.56 2.06
C LEU A 91 -2.74 8.97 1.25
N GLU A 92 -1.90 9.86 1.81
CA GLU A 92 -0.66 10.27 1.18
C GLU A 92 0.29 9.09 0.96
N VAL A 93 0.50 8.27 1.99
CA VAL A 93 1.33 7.05 1.90
C VAL A 93 0.78 6.07 0.86
N CYS A 94 -0.54 5.88 0.79
CA CYS A 94 -1.16 5.03 -0.23
C CYS A 94 -0.88 5.55 -1.65
N SER A 95 -0.99 6.87 -1.85
CA SER A 95 -0.71 7.52 -3.13
C SER A 95 0.76 7.37 -3.53
N ILE A 96 1.69 7.65 -2.61
CA ILE A 96 3.13 7.48 -2.82
C ILE A 96 3.46 6.02 -3.18
N ASN A 97 2.90 5.06 -2.46
CA ASN A 97 3.11 3.64 -2.74
C ASN A 97 2.55 3.24 -4.11
N ALA A 98 1.40 3.79 -4.53
CA ALA A 98 0.87 3.57 -5.86
C ALA A 98 1.83 4.09 -6.95
N MET A 99 2.28 5.34 -6.83
CA MET A 99 3.24 5.94 -7.75
C MET A 99 4.57 5.18 -7.79
N HIS A 100 5.06 4.71 -6.64
CA HIS A 100 6.31 3.96 -6.58
C HIS A 100 6.20 2.61 -7.33
N ARG A 101 5.08 1.89 -7.20
CA ARG A 101 4.83 0.63 -7.93
C ARG A 101 4.80 0.86 -9.45
N GLU A 102 4.14 1.92 -9.89
CA GLU A 102 4.10 2.30 -11.31
C GLU A 102 5.53 2.60 -11.81
N ARG A 103 6.26 3.47 -11.11
CA ARG A 103 7.64 3.81 -11.46
C ARG A 103 8.58 2.60 -11.50
N LEU A 104 8.43 1.65 -10.57
CA LEU A 104 9.22 0.41 -10.59
C LEU A 104 8.92 -0.43 -11.82
N THR A 105 7.66 -0.49 -12.23
CA THR A 105 7.22 -1.21 -13.44
C THR A 105 7.87 -0.58 -14.68
N ASP A 106 7.77 0.74 -14.84
CA ASP A 106 8.44 1.48 -15.92
C ASP A 106 9.95 1.23 -15.97
N ILE A 107 10.62 1.25 -14.82
CA ILE A 107 12.07 1.02 -14.75
C ILE A 107 12.42 -0.39 -15.21
N LEU A 108 11.63 -1.39 -14.83
CA LEU A 108 11.86 -2.78 -15.23
C LEU A 108 11.63 -2.96 -16.73
N GLU A 109 10.56 -2.39 -17.28
CA GLU A 109 10.28 -2.43 -18.71
C GLU A 109 11.41 -1.77 -19.52
N ARG A 110 11.80 -0.54 -19.17
CA ARG A 110 12.94 0.13 -19.81
C ARG A 110 14.25 -0.64 -19.68
N LYS A 111 14.48 -1.34 -18.55
CA LYS A 111 15.68 -2.18 -18.37
C LYS A 111 15.68 -3.38 -19.30
N VAL A 112 14.53 -3.99 -19.56
CA VAL A 112 14.39 -5.08 -20.54
C VAL A 112 14.64 -4.54 -21.94
N GLU A 113 13.99 -3.44 -22.33
CA GLU A 113 14.17 -2.81 -23.64
C GLU A 113 15.62 -2.39 -23.89
N CYS A 114 16.26 -1.73 -22.91
CA CYS A 114 17.67 -1.34 -22.99
C CYS A 114 18.58 -2.57 -23.15
N ARG A 115 18.26 -3.69 -22.50
CA ARG A 115 19.02 -4.94 -22.66
C ARG A 115 18.87 -5.48 -24.08
N GLU A 116 17.65 -5.53 -24.62
CA GLU A 116 17.41 -6.00 -26.00
C GLU A 116 18.08 -5.07 -27.03
N ALA A 117 17.98 -3.76 -26.84
CA ALA A 117 18.60 -2.75 -27.69
C ALA A 117 20.13 -2.90 -27.77
N LYS A 118 20.78 -3.25 -26.65
CA LYS A 118 22.23 -3.53 -26.65
C LYS A 118 22.61 -4.65 -27.59
N PHE A 119 21.85 -5.75 -27.63
CA PHE A 119 22.13 -6.86 -28.55
C PHE A 119 21.90 -6.45 -30.01
N MET A 120 20.92 -5.60 -30.28
CA MET A 120 20.62 -5.12 -31.63
C MET A 120 21.67 -4.16 -32.19
N MET A 121 22.29 -3.34 -31.34
CA MET A 121 23.29 -2.37 -31.79
C MET A 121 24.67 -2.99 -32.07
N ILE A 122 24.92 -4.23 -31.64
CA ILE A 122 26.21 -4.88 -31.87
C ILE A 122 26.33 -5.29 -33.33
N TYR A 123 27.28 -4.69 -34.04
CA TYR A 123 27.64 -5.09 -35.39
C TYR A 123 28.44 -6.40 -35.36
N LEU A 124 27.93 -7.46 -35.98
CA LEU A 124 28.56 -8.79 -35.94
C LEU A 124 29.99 -8.79 -36.52
N ASN A 125 30.27 -7.92 -37.49
CA ASN A 125 31.58 -7.80 -38.12
C ASN A 125 32.68 -7.26 -37.18
N THR A 126 32.31 -6.66 -36.05
CA THR A 126 33.28 -6.18 -35.04
C THR A 126 33.67 -7.27 -34.04
N ILE A 127 33.03 -8.44 -34.08
CA ILE A 127 33.32 -9.57 -33.19
C ILE A 127 34.34 -10.49 -33.85
N THR A 128 35.57 -10.50 -33.35
CA THR A 128 36.65 -11.36 -33.88
C THR A 128 36.39 -12.86 -33.69
N ASP A 129 35.86 -13.24 -32.52
CA ASP A 129 35.61 -14.65 -32.17
C ASP A 129 34.37 -15.20 -32.88
N PRO A 130 34.49 -16.25 -33.72
CA PRO A 130 33.38 -16.79 -34.50
C PRO A 130 32.25 -17.35 -33.61
N ASN A 131 32.57 -17.96 -32.47
CA ASN A 131 31.57 -18.53 -31.56
C ASN A 131 30.75 -17.43 -30.88
N LYS A 132 31.42 -16.34 -30.46
CA LYS A 132 30.73 -15.17 -29.90
C LYS A 132 29.88 -14.47 -30.94
N ARG A 133 30.34 -14.41 -32.20
CA ARG A 133 29.59 -13.81 -33.31
C ARG A 133 28.32 -14.59 -33.60
N GLU A 134 28.41 -15.91 -33.71
CA GLU A 134 27.27 -16.83 -33.87
C GLU A 134 26.26 -16.65 -32.74
N PHE A 135 26.73 -16.61 -31.49
CA PHE A 135 25.86 -16.39 -30.33
C PHE A 135 25.11 -15.05 -30.42
N MET A 136 25.80 -13.95 -30.73
CA MET A 136 25.17 -12.64 -30.86
C MET A 136 24.15 -12.61 -32.01
N ASN A 137 24.46 -13.23 -33.14
CA ASN A 137 23.54 -13.38 -34.26
C ASN A 137 22.26 -14.11 -33.83
N GLN A 138 22.39 -15.23 -33.11
CA GLN A 138 21.24 -15.98 -32.60
C GLN A 138 20.39 -15.15 -31.62
N GLN A 139 21.00 -14.32 -30.77
CA GLN A 139 20.25 -13.41 -29.89
C GLN A 139 19.49 -12.36 -30.70
N GLN A 140 20.12 -11.78 -31.73
CA GLN A 140 19.47 -10.82 -32.61
C GLN A 140 18.24 -11.44 -33.30
N LEU A 141 18.37 -12.65 -33.86
CA LEU A 141 17.24 -13.36 -34.47
C LEU A 141 16.10 -13.61 -33.47
N LYS A 142 16.41 -14.05 -32.24
CA LYS A 142 15.41 -14.28 -31.19
C LYS A 142 14.59 -13.03 -30.89
N PHE A 143 15.24 -11.88 -30.74
CA PHE A 143 14.56 -10.62 -30.44
C PHE A 143 13.80 -10.05 -31.65
N ILE A 144 14.29 -10.22 -32.89
CA ILE A 144 13.54 -9.86 -34.11
C ILE A 144 12.23 -10.66 -34.17
N ALA A 145 12.32 -11.98 -33.96
CA ALA A 145 11.14 -12.86 -33.95
C ALA A 145 10.16 -12.48 -32.83
N LYS A 146 10.66 -12.14 -31.64
CA LYS A 146 9.82 -11.66 -30.53
C LYS A 146 9.06 -10.39 -30.89
N ARG A 147 9.71 -9.40 -31.54
CA ARG A 147 9.08 -8.15 -31.97
C ARG A 147 8.04 -8.36 -33.08
N ALA A 148 8.30 -9.25 -34.04
CA ALA A 148 7.33 -9.58 -35.08
C ALA A 148 6.01 -10.11 -34.49
N ARG A 149 6.10 -10.99 -33.48
CA ARG A 149 4.92 -11.53 -32.78
C ARG A 149 4.11 -10.50 -31.99
N GLN A 150 4.77 -9.45 -31.49
CA GLN A 150 4.09 -8.38 -30.75
C GLN A 150 3.33 -7.43 -31.69
N GLN A 151 3.81 -7.23 -32.93
CA GLN A 151 3.11 -6.43 -33.93
C GLN A 151 1.84 -7.12 -34.46
N ASP A 152 1.84 -8.44 -34.62
CA ASP A 152 0.65 -9.19 -35.08
C ASP A 152 -0.48 -9.25 -34.03
N GLN A 153 -0.20 -9.00 -32.75
CA GLN A 153 -1.22 -8.94 -31.69
C GLN A 153 -1.87 -7.54 -31.55
N GLY A 154 -1.46 -6.55 -32.35
CA GLY A 154 -1.99 -5.19 -32.32
C GLY A 154 -3.42 -5.01 -32.84
N SER A 155 -4.13 -6.07 -33.25
CA SER A 155 -5.48 -5.98 -33.83
C SER A 155 -6.56 -6.82 -33.14
N GLN A 156 -6.30 -7.46 -31.99
CA GLN A 156 -7.29 -8.35 -31.35
C GLN A 156 -7.57 -8.11 -29.86
N ASN A 157 -7.13 -7.00 -29.25
CA ASN A 157 -7.36 -6.75 -27.81
C ASN A 157 -8.30 -5.57 -27.53
N ALA A 158 -9.33 -5.40 -28.36
CA ALA A 158 -10.54 -4.65 -28.01
C ALA A 158 -11.79 -5.55 -28.12
N SER A 159 -11.72 -6.78 -27.62
CA SER A 159 -12.90 -7.61 -27.33
C SER A 159 -12.44 -8.89 -26.63
N GLY A 160 -12.42 -8.88 -25.30
CA GLY A 160 -12.06 -10.07 -24.54
C GLY A 160 -12.35 -9.91 -23.06
N SER A 161 -13.51 -10.42 -22.65
CA SER A 161 -13.87 -10.73 -21.26
C SER A 161 -14.32 -9.56 -20.37
N PHE A 162 -15.41 -8.88 -20.77
CA PHE A 162 -16.38 -8.33 -19.79
C PHE A 162 -17.78 -8.94 -19.94
N GLY A 163 -18.06 -9.64 -21.06
CA GLY A 163 -19.34 -10.31 -21.30
C GLY A 163 -19.54 -11.63 -20.56
N GLU A 164 -18.46 -12.38 -20.28
CA GLU A 164 -18.56 -13.74 -19.72
C GLU A 164 -19.03 -13.79 -18.25
N PHE A 165 -19.06 -12.65 -17.55
CA PHE A 165 -19.58 -12.59 -16.18
C PHE A 165 -21.12 -12.50 -16.09
N PHE A 166 -21.80 -12.15 -17.19
CA PHE A 166 -23.25 -11.92 -17.18
C PHE A 166 -24.08 -13.02 -17.87
N ASP A 167 -23.46 -13.91 -18.65
CA ASP A 167 -24.18 -14.99 -19.36
C ASP A 167 -24.84 -16.02 -18.42
N ASN A 168 -24.39 -16.10 -17.16
CA ASN A 168 -24.94 -17.04 -16.18
C ASN A 168 -26.11 -16.47 -15.34
N LEU A 169 -26.56 -15.23 -15.60
CA LEU A 169 -27.68 -14.61 -14.87
C LEU A 169 -29.02 -14.71 -15.61
N GLN A 170 -29.03 -15.21 -16.85
CA GLN A 170 -30.28 -15.47 -17.57
C GLN A 170 -30.84 -16.85 -17.17
N GLY A 171 -31.51 -16.89 -16.02
CA GLY A 171 -32.26 -18.06 -15.58
C GLY A 171 -33.33 -18.49 -16.61
N PRO A 172 -33.73 -19.78 -16.64
CA PRO A 172 -34.72 -20.27 -17.58
C PRO A 172 -36.11 -19.75 -17.17
N GLY A 173 -36.48 -18.59 -17.70
CA GLY A 173 -37.78 -17.97 -17.53
C GLY A 173 -38.84 -18.63 -18.41
N ASN A 174 -39.50 -19.64 -17.85
CA ASN A 174 -40.90 -20.03 -18.02
C ASN A 174 -41.59 -19.75 -19.37
N GLY A 175 -41.86 -20.84 -20.10
CA GLY A 175 -42.94 -20.88 -21.07
C GLY A 175 -44.30 -20.58 -20.40
N LEU A 176 -45.05 -19.68 -21.01
CA LEU A 176 -46.49 -19.50 -20.79
C LEU A 176 -47.22 -20.06 -22.01
N PRO A 177 -48.31 -20.83 -21.82
CA PRO A 177 -49.04 -21.45 -22.92
C PRO A 177 -49.95 -20.44 -23.60
N HIS A 178 -50.22 -20.68 -24.88
CA HIS A 178 -51.31 -20.05 -25.62
C HIS A 178 -52.43 -21.07 -25.85
#